data_AF-W2I025-F1
#
_entry.id   AF-W2I025-F1
#
_cell.length_a   1.000
_cell.length_b   1.000
_cell.length_c   1.000
_cell.angle_alpha   90.00
_cell.angle_beta   90.00
_cell.angle_gamma   90.00
#
_symmetry.space_group_name_H-M   'P 1'
#
loop_
_entity.id
_entity.type
_entity.pdbx_description
1 polymer ?
#
loop_
_entity_poly.entity_id
_entity_poly.type
_entity_poly.pdbx_seq_one_letter_code
_entity_poly.pdbx_strand_id
1 'polypeptide(L)'
;MRENQHMCIHVCDRLHGILRQFSDTNDNSRGHFGDIVTSFVNFLLKRSELSFIKRLANNRKVEETILSFHEDIDRLLLSMEKNLADWRQQWMIDRQNTLEEFEALANNNQVLTAEKGSTSFMEGLF
;
A
#
# COMPACT_ATOMS: atom_id res chain seq x y z
N MET A 1 -6.22 -5.35 -2.29
CA MET A 1 -5.43 -5.26 -3.55
C MET A 1 -4.49 -6.45 -3.55
N ARG A 2 -4.42 -7.25 -4.62
CA ARG A 2 -3.65 -8.52 -4.63
C ARG A 2 -2.16 -8.27 -4.85
N GLU A 3 -1.85 -7.36 -5.76
CA GLU A 3 -0.51 -7.06 -6.29
C GLU A 3 0.43 -6.45 -5.26
N ASN A 4 -0.13 -5.67 -4.32
CA ASN A 4 0.63 -5.02 -3.24
C ASN A 4 0.07 -5.43 -1.87
N GLN A 5 -0.48 -6.64 -1.78
CA GLN A 5 -1.21 -7.10 -0.59
C GLN A 5 -0.35 -7.05 0.66
N HIS A 6 0.85 -7.63 0.60
CA HIS A 6 1.78 -7.70 1.74
C HIS A 6 2.20 -6.30 2.21
N MET A 7 2.56 -5.42 1.28
CA MET A 7 2.88 -4.02 1.59
C MET A 7 1.73 -3.31 2.31
N CYS A 8 0.48 -3.50 1.83
CA CYS A 8 -0.69 -2.89 2.46
C CYS A 8 -0.97 -3.48 3.85
N ILE A 9 -0.76 -4.79 4.04
CA ILE A 9 -0.93 -5.47 5.33
C ILE A 9 0.05 -4.88 6.36
N HIS A 10 1.31 -4.67 5.99
CA HIS A 10 2.28 -4.10 6.92
C HIS A 10 1.97 -2.64 7.30
N VAL A 11 1.34 -1.86 6.42
CA VAL A 11 0.77 -0.55 6.83
C VAL A 11 -0.34 -0.74 7.87
N CYS A 12 -1.27 -1.69 7.66
CA CYS A 12 -2.31 -2.00 8.63
C CYS A 12 -1.75 -2.44 9.99
N ASP A 13 -0.72 -3.29 10.00
CA ASP A 13 -0.09 -3.79 11.23
C ASP A 13 0.52 -2.65 12.03
N ARG A 14 1.18 -1.70 11.34
CA ARG A 14 1.73 -0.51 11.98
C ARG A 14 0.64 0.40 12.53
N LEU A 15 -0.43 0.65 11.78
CA LEU A 15 -1.57 1.45 12.27
C LEU A 15 -2.20 0.83 13.51
N HIS A 16 -2.40 -0.50 13.54
CA HIS A 16 -2.86 -1.22 14.73
C HIS A 16 -1.87 -1.12 15.90
N GLY A 17 -0.57 -1.18 15.61
CA GLY A 17 0.47 -1.02 16.61
C GLY A 17 0.46 0.36 17.27
N ILE A 18 0.18 1.43 16.52
CA ILE A 18 0.05 2.80 17.05
C ILE A 18 -1.21 2.93 17.89
N LEU A 19 -2.32 2.30 17.48
CA LEU A 19 -3.59 2.40 18.21
C LEU A 19 -3.42 1.98 19.68
N ARG A 20 -2.59 0.97 19.94
CA ARG A 20 -2.25 0.47 21.28
C ARG A 20 -1.34 1.41 22.09
N GLN A 21 -0.72 2.40 21.45
CA GLN A 21 0.25 3.33 22.07
C GLN A 21 -0.36 4.70 22.41
N PHE A 22 -1.61 4.97 22.00
CA PHE A 22 -2.31 6.20 22.40
C PHE A 22 -2.60 6.20 23.91
N SER A 23 -2.18 7.26 24.59
CA SER A 23 -2.69 7.61 25.91
C SER A 23 -3.95 8.49 25.78
N ASP A 24 -4.78 8.51 26.82
CA ASP A 24 -6.06 9.24 26.83
C ASP A 24 -5.93 10.77 26.65
N THR A 25 -4.73 11.33 26.76
CA THR A 25 -4.47 12.77 26.76
C THR A 25 -4.03 13.36 25.41
N ASN A 26 -3.86 12.56 24.35
CA ASN A 26 -3.18 13.04 23.13
C ASN A 26 -4.12 13.28 21.94
N ASP A 27 -4.99 14.29 22.06
CA ASP A 27 -6.09 14.56 21.13
C ASP A 27 -5.62 14.98 19.72
N ASN A 28 -4.53 15.74 19.61
CA ASN A 28 -3.98 16.17 18.32
C ASN A 28 -3.37 15.00 17.53
N SER A 29 -2.62 14.11 18.20
CA SER A 29 -2.07 12.91 17.56
C SER A 29 -3.16 11.92 17.14
N ARG A 30 -4.29 11.87 17.86
CA ARG A 30 -5.48 11.10 17.46
C ARG A 30 -6.12 11.64 16.18
N GLY A 31 -6.22 12.96 16.04
CA GLY A 31 -6.68 13.60 14.81
C GLY A 31 -5.81 13.21 13.61
N HIS A 32 -4.49 13.41 13.72
CA HIS A 32 -3.55 13.04 12.66
C HIS A 32 -3.58 11.54 12.32
N PHE A 33 -3.73 10.67 13.31
CA PHE A 33 -3.91 9.24 13.06
C PHE A 33 -5.21 8.96 12.29
N GLY A 34 -6.30 9.60 12.66
CA GLY A 34 -7.57 9.52 11.92
C GLY A 34 -7.42 9.95 10.46
N ASP A 35 -6.65 11.01 10.20
CA ASP A 35 -6.38 11.49 8.83
C ASP A 35 -5.58 10.47 8.01
N ILE A 36 -4.55 9.85 8.61
CA ILE A 36 -3.75 8.80 7.98
C ILE A 36 -4.62 7.59 7.65
N VAL A 37 -5.42 7.11 8.61
CA VAL A 37 -6.33 5.97 8.41
C VAL A 37 -7.34 6.27 7.31
N THR A 38 -7.96 7.45 7.34
CA THR A 38 -8.94 7.87 6.33
C THR A 38 -8.31 7.93 4.94
N SER A 39 -7.12 8.53 4.84
CA SER A 39 -6.38 8.61 3.58
C SER A 39 -6.00 7.23 3.05
N PHE A 40 -5.57 6.32 3.92
CA PHE A 40 -5.21 4.96 3.56
C PHE A 40 -6.42 4.15 3.09
N VAL A 41 -7.55 4.22 3.79
CA VAL A 41 -8.80 3.56 3.39
C VAL A 41 -9.28 4.09 2.04
N ASN A 42 -9.29 5.41 1.86
CA ASN A 42 -9.65 6.04 0.58
C ASN A 42 -8.72 5.60 -0.57
N PHE A 43 -7.43 5.46 -0.30
CA PHE A 43 -6.48 4.91 -1.25
C PHE A 43 -6.84 3.46 -1.64
N LEU A 44 -7.11 2.59 -0.67
CA LEU A 44 -7.48 1.20 -0.93
C LEU A 44 -8.78 1.08 -1.74
N LEU A 45 -9.80 1.88 -1.40
CA LEU A 45 -11.08 1.92 -2.11
C LEU A 45 -10.89 2.35 -3.57
N LYS A 46 -10.25 3.51 -3.80
CA LYS A 46 -9.98 4.03 -5.16
C LYS A 46 -9.22 3.02 -6.02
N ARG A 47 -8.28 2.28 -5.43
CA ARG A 47 -7.52 1.27 -6.16
C ARG A 47 -8.32 0.01 -6.43
N SER A 48 -9.25 -0.36 -5.56
CA SER A 48 -10.14 -1.52 -5.79
C SER A 48 -11.07 -1.33 -6.99
N GLU A 49 -11.40 -0.09 -7.33
CA GLU A 49 -12.23 0.28 -8.48
C GLU A 49 -11.48 0.23 -9.82
N LEU A 50 -10.14 0.28 -9.81
CA LEU A 50 -9.34 0.24 -11.03
C LEU A 50 -9.25 -1.18 -11.58
N SER A 51 -9.19 -1.33 -12.91
CA SER A 51 -8.88 -2.62 -13.54
C SER A 51 -7.47 -3.09 -13.20
N PHE A 52 -7.22 -4.40 -13.28
CA PHE A 52 -5.92 -5.02 -13.02
C PHE A 52 -4.79 -4.34 -13.82
N ILE A 53 -5.01 -4.11 -15.11
CA ILE A 53 -4.03 -3.48 -16.00
C ILE A 53 -3.76 -2.03 -15.61
N LYS A 54 -4.79 -1.26 -15.26
CA LYS A 54 -4.61 0.12 -14.76
C LYS A 54 -3.86 0.16 -13.43
N ARG A 55 -4.00 -0.86 -12.57
CA ARG A 55 -3.20 -0.98 -11.34
C ARG A 55 -1.75 -1.31 -11.66
N LEU A 56 -1.50 -2.24 -12.57
CA LEU A 56 -0.14 -2.61 -13.01
C LEU A 56 0.60 -1.43 -13.64
N ALA A 57 -0.03 -0.71 -14.57
CA ALA A 57 0.56 0.45 -15.23
C ALA A 57 0.94 1.56 -14.25
N ASN A 58 0.24 1.62 -13.10
CA ASN A 58 0.49 2.59 -12.04
C ASN A 58 1.23 1.98 -10.84
N ASN A 59 1.83 0.79 -10.95
CA ASN A 59 2.37 0.07 -9.79
C ASN A 59 3.45 0.87 -9.06
N ARG A 60 4.35 1.53 -9.80
CA ARG A 60 5.35 2.43 -9.20
C ARG A 60 4.72 3.53 -8.33
N LYS A 61 3.66 4.17 -8.83
CA LYS A 61 2.94 5.21 -8.08
C LYS A 61 2.19 4.62 -6.88
N VAL A 62 1.72 3.37 -7.00
CA VAL A 62 1.12 2.63 -5.88
C VAL A 62 2.16 2.40 -4.79
N GLU A 63 3.32 1.84 -5.13
CA GLU A 63 4.44 1.64 -4.19
C GLU A 63 4.85 2.95 -3.51
N GLU A 64 5.05 4.03 -4.27
CA GLU A 64 5.40 5.36 -3.73
C GLU A 64 4.34 5.87 -2.74
N THR A 65 3.05 5.63 -3.02
CA THR A 65 1.97 6.02 -2.11
C THR A 65 1.93 5.14 -0.85
N ILE A 66 2.23 3.84 -0.97
CA ILE A 66 2.29 2.95 0.20
C ILE A 66 3.47 3.34 1.10
N LEU A 67 4.63 3.63 0.49
CA LEU A 67 5.81 4.13 1.18
C LEU A 67 5.49 5.40 1.97
N SER A 68 4.77 6.35 1.37
CA SER A 68 4.43 7.60 2.07
C SER A 68 3.58 7.37 3.31
N PHE A 69 2.71 6.36 3.35
CA PHE A 69 1.96 6.03 4.56
C PHE A 69 2.87 5.53 5.69
N HIS A 70 3.91 4.78 5.38
CA HIS A 70 4.90 4.38 6.39
C HIS A 70 5.68 5.59 6.94
N GLU A 71 5.96 6.57 6.11
CA GLU A 71 6.62 7.82 6.51
C GLU A 71 5.67 8.72 7.31
N ASP A 72 4.39 8.80 6.95
CA ASP A 72 3.35 9.51 7.70
C ASP A 72 3.24 8.95 9.11
N ILE A 73 3.27 7.61 9.23
CA ILE A 73 3.28 6.91 10.51
C ILE A 73 4.53 7.25 11.32
N ASP A 74 5.72 7.26 10.72
CA ASP A 74 6.96 7.65 11.41
C ASP A 74 6.87 9.09 11.93
N ARG A 75 6.34 10.02 11.12
CA ARG A 75 6.13 11.41 11.54
C ARG A 75 5.17 11.52 12.72
N LEU A 76 4.09 10.73 12.72
CA LEU A 76 3.17 10.66 13.84
C LEU A 76 3.86 10.11 15.10
N LEU A 77 4.61 9.00 15.00
CA LEU A 77 5.31 8.40 16.13
C LEU A 77 6.36 9.34 16.73
N LEU A 78 7.11 10.07 15.89
CA LEU A 78 8.04 11.11 16.33
C LEU A 78 7.33 12.21 17.11
N SER A 79 6.16 12.66 16.65
CA SER A 79 5.36 13.68 17.37
C SER A 79 4.85 13.20 18.73
N MET A 80 4.77 11.89 18.93
CA MET A 80 4.36 11.26 20.19
C MET A 80 5.56 10.84 21.06
N GLU A 81 6.79 11.20 20.68
CA GLU A 81 8.04 10.77 21.32
C GLU A 81 8.15 9.23 21.46
N LYS A 82 7.59 8.51 20.48
CA LYS A 82 7.61 7.04 20.43
C LYS A 82 8.75 6.53 19.57
N ASN A 83 9.19 5.31 19.87
CA ASN A 83 10.22 4.63 19.08
C ASN A 83 9.73 4.32 17.67
N LEU A 84 10.61 4.55 16.70
CA LEU A 84 10.40 4.16 15.32
C LEU A 84 10.70 2.66 15.16
N ALA A 85 9.78 1.93 14.56
CA ALA A 85 10.04 0.56 14.13
C ALA A 85 10.94 0.57 12.90
N ASP A 86 11.87 -0.39 12.80
CA ASP A 86 12.67 -0.57 11.57
C ASP A 86 11.87 -1.35 10.52
N TRP A 87 10.92 -0.67 9.89
CA TRP A 87 10.05 -1.24 8.86
C TRP A 87 10.71 -1.24 7.47
N ARG A 88 11.83 -0.54 7.28
CA ARG A 88 12.45 -0.35 5.97
C ARG A 88 13.03 -1.65 5.43
N GLN A 89 13.56 -2.50 6.29
CA GLN A 89 14.01 -3.83 5.88
C GLN A 89 12.84 -4.68 5.36
N GLN A 90 11.71 -4.69 6.07
CA GLN A 90 10.50 -5.40 5.64
C GLN A 90 9.99 -4.85 4.31
N TRP A 91 9.99 -3.52 4.15
CA TRP A 91 9.61 -2.86 2.89
C TRP A 91 10.47 -3.31 1.69
N MET A 92 11.79 -3.42 1.87
CA MET A 92 12.67 -3.90 0.79
C MET A 92 12.33 -5.34 0.39
N ILE A 93 12.02 -6.20 1.36
CA ILE A 93 11.63 -7.59 1.12
C ILE A 93 10.30 -7.65 0.37
N ASP A 94 9.28 -6.92 0.85
CA ASP A 94 7.97 -6.89 0.20
C ASP A 94 8.09 -6.39 -1.24
N ARG A 95 8.89 -5.36 -1.47
CA ARG A 95 9.14 -4.81 -2.80
C ARG A 95 9.84 -5.80 -3.72
N GLN A 96 10.83 -6.52 -3.21
CA GLN A 96 11.50 -7.56 -3.98
C GLN A 96 10.52 -8.68 -4.37
N ASN A 97 9.71 -9.15 -3.42
CA ASN A 97 8.71 -10.20 -3.67
C ASN A 97 7.67 -9.76 -4.70
N THR A 98 7.15 -8.52 -4.60
CA THR A 98 6.21 -7.98 -5.59
C THR A 98 6.82 -7.89 -6.98
N LEU A 99 8.11 -7.54 -7.11
CA LEU A 99 8.80 -7.52 -8.40
C LEU A 99 8.95 -8.93 -8.98
N GLU A 100 9.30 -9.92 -8.17
CA GLU A 100 9.41 -11.33 -8.60
C GLU A 100 8.05 -11.90 -9.03
N GLU A 101 6.98 -11.60 -8.30
CA GLU A 101 5.62 -11.96 -8.68
C GLU A 101 5.22 -11.30 -10.01
N PHE A 102 5.58 -10.04 -10.21
CA PHE A 102 5.32 -9.31 -11.43
C PHE A 102 6.07 -9.91 -12.63
N GLU A 103 7.35 -10.25 -12.45
CA GLU A 103 8.14 -10.94 -13.46
C GLU A 103 7.55 -12.32 -13.80
N ALA A 104 7.13 -13.08 -12.81
CA ALA A 104 6.46 -14.36 -13.01
C ALA A 104 5.11 -14.23 -13.75
N LEU A 105 4.35 -13.15 -13.51
CA LEU A 105 3.12 -12.83 -14.23
C LEU A 105 3.40 -12.43 -15.69
N ALA A 106 4.42 -11.62 -15.94
CA ALA A 106 4.81 -11.20 -17.28
C ALA A 106 5.31 -12.38 -18.13
N ASN A 107 6.02 -13.32 -17.52
CA ASN A 107 6.53 -14.52 -18.18
C ASN A 107 5.46 -15.62 -18.39
N ASN A 108 4.29 -15.49 -17.77
CA ASN A 108 3.16 -16.41 -17.96
C ASN A 108 2.24 -15.96 -19.10
N ASN A 109 2.51 -16.48 -20.31
CA ASN A 109 1.71 -16.22 -21.52
C ASN A 109 0.19 -16.44 -21.34
N GLN A 110 -0.24 -17.37 -20.47
CA GLN A 110 -1.67 -17.63 -20.23
C GLN A 110 -2.41 -16.45 -19.58
N VAL A 111 -1.76 -15.69 -18.69
CA VAL A 111 -2.36 -14.51 -18.05
C VAL A 111 -2.50 -13.38 -19.06
N LEU A 112 -1.47 -13.16 -19.88
CA LEU A 112 -1.52 -12.21 -21.00
C LEU A 112 -2.59 -12.56 -22.03
N THR A 113 -2.83 -13.86 -22.28
CA THR A 113 -3.84 -14.33 -23.23
C THR A 113 -5.26 -14.21 -22.67
N ALA A 114 -5.45 -14.47 -21.37
CA ALA A 114 -6.72 -14.29 -20.67
C ALA A 114 -7.13 -12.81 -20.57
N GLU A 115 -6.16 -11.92 -20.31
CA GLU A 115 -6.39 -10.48 -20.26
C GLU A 115 -6.65 -9.90 -21.67
N LYS A 116 -5.95 -10.37 -22.72
CA LYS A 116 -6.17 -9.99 -24.13
C LYS A 116 -7.60 -10.21 -24.62
N GLY A 117 -8.30 -11.21 -24.08
CA GLY A 117 -9.70 -11.49 -24.41
C GLY A 117 -10.71 -10.65 -23.62
N SER A 118 -10.26 -9.90 -22.61
CA SER A 118 -11.12 -9.05 -21.79
C SER A 118 -11.22 -7.64 -22.36
N THR A 119 -12.41 -7.04 -22.35
CA THR A 119 -12.65 -5.65 -22.73
C THR A 119 -11.84 -4.65 -21.91
N SER A 120 -11.46 -5.04 -20.68
CA SER A 120 -10.59 -4.28 -19.76
C SER A 120 -9.17 -4.05 -20.31
N PHE A 121 -8.67 -4.92 -21.18
CA PHE A 121 -7.34 -4.78 -21.78
C PHE A 121 -7.28 -3.68 -22.84
N MET A 122 -8.32 -3.56 -23.66
CA MET A 122 -8.43 -2.49 -24.66
C MET A 122 -8.60 -1.11 -23.99
N GLU A 123 -9.38 -1.01 -22.91
CA GLU A 123 -9.55 0.24 -22.14
C GLU A 123 -8.36 0.64 -21.27
N GLY A 124 -7.39 -0.26 -21.07
CA GLY A 124 -6.16 0.02 -20.32
C GLY A 124 -5.03 0.60 -21.18
N LEU A 125 -5.17 0.53 -22.52
CA LEU A 125 -4.17 0.98 -23.49
C LEU A 125 -4.44 2.40 -24.02
N PHE A 126 -5.56 3.03 -23.64
CA PHE A 126 -5.93 4.40 -24.01
C PHE A 126 -6.09 5.30 -22.77
#